data_AF-T2IXX4-F1
#
_entry.id   AF-T2IXX4-F1
#
_cell.length_a   1.000
_cell.length_b   1.000
_cell.length_c   1.000
_cell.angle_alpha   90.00
_cell.angle_beta   90.00
_cell.angle_gamma   90.00
#
_symmetry.space_group_name_H-M   'P 1'
#
loop_
_entity.id
_entity.type
_entity.pdbx_description
1 polymer ?
#
loop_
_entity_poly.entity_id
_entity_poly.type
_entity_poly.pdbx_seq_one_letter_code
_entity_poly.pdbx_strand_id
1 'polypeptide(L)'
;MFNTYFTAPGYDLKEKNQVHSGNFEVLRLEGNLENKQTYSRPGCLGTSLYTLKVTDIDSYHQKVSNSEATEVTEIIVNEFAEKSFSFVAPDGYFWTLLQS
;
A
#
# COMPACT_ATOMS: atom_id res chain seq x y z
N MET A 1 16.80 -0.04 17.42
CA MET A 1 15.56 -0.53 18.06
C MET A 1 14.46 -0.30 17.04
N PHE A 2 13.70 -1.32 16.66
CA PHE A 2 12.63 -1.17 15.66
C PHE A 2 11.34 -0.77 16.38
N ASN A 3 10.73 0.32 15.96
CA ASN A 3 9.43 0.75 16.47
C ASN A 3 8.35 0.31 15.47
N THR A 4 7.41 -0.50 15.93
CA THR A 4 6.19 -0.86 15.19
C THR A 4 5.13 0.21 15.45
N TYR A 5 4.75 0.94 14.41
CA TYR A 5 3.80 2.07 14.51
C TYR A 5 2.36 1.68 14.20
N PHE A 6 2.14 0.45 13.76
CA PHE A 6 0.83 -0.08 13.42
C PHE A 6 0.74 -1.54 13.83
N THR A 7 -0.27 -1.84 14.65
CA THR A 7 -0.65 -3.20 15.02
C THR A 7 -1.86 -3.55 14.16
N ALA A 8 -1.69 -4.43 13.17
CA ALA A 8 -2.77 -4.77 12.25
C ALA A 8 -3.99 -5.36 12.99
N PRO A 9 -5.22 -5.08 12.52
CA PRO A 9 -6.42 -5.72 13.06
C PRO A 9 -6.30 -7.24 12.97
N GLY A 10 -6.34 -7.93 14.12
CA GLY A 10 -6.13 -9.38 14.22
C GLY A 10 -4.84 -9.80 14.93
N TYR A 11 -3.96 -8.86 15.28
CA TYR A 11 -2.79 -9.14 16.11
C TYR A 11 -3.16 -9.21 17.60
N ASP A 12 -3.91 -10.24 18.00
CA ASP A 12 -4.09 -10.56 19.42
C ASP A 12 -2.86 -11.36 19.91
N LEU A 13 -2.06 -10.73 20.77
CA LEU A 13 -0.87 -11.35 21.39
C LEU A 13 -1.21 -12.62 22.20
N LYS A 14 -2.48 -12.86 22.54
CA LYS A 14 -2.94 -14.02 23.31
C LYS A 14 -3.31 -15.22 22.44
N GLU A 15 -3.66 -15.02 21.18
CA GLU A 15 -4.16 -16.08 20.29
C GLU A 15 -3.35 -16.18 18.99
N LYS A 16 -2.12 -16.71 19.10
CA LYS A 16 -1.19 -16.94 17.97
C LYS A 16 -1.76 -17.75 16.79
N ASN A 17 -2.88 -18.45 16.98
CA ASN A 17 -3.50 -19.30 15.96
C ASN A 17 -4.65 -18.61 15.19
N GLN A 18 -5.00 -17.35 15.52
CA GLN A 18 -5.94 -16.53 14.74
C GLN A 18 -5.21 -15.50 13.86
N VAL A 19 -3.98 -15.81 13.45
CA VAL A 19 -3.26 -14.97 12.47
C VAL A 19 -3.96 -15.11 11.13
N HIS A 20 -4.85 -14.17 10.84
CA HIS A 20 -5.40 -14.00 9.50
C HIS A 20 -4.24 -13.45 8.64
N SER A 21 -3.98 -14.08 7.49
CA SER A 21 -3.00 -13.55 6.53
C SER A 21 -3.42 -12.13 6.12
N GLY A 22 -2.44 -11.23 5.96
CA GLY A 22 -2.70 -9.82 5.59
C GLY A 22 -2.20 -8.76 6.57
N ASN A 23 -1.40 -9.12 7.58
CA ASN A 23 -0.75 -8.14 8.44
C ASN A 23 0.18 -7.24 7.59
N PHE A 24 -0.15 -5.95 7.55
CA PHE A 24 0.68 -4.92 6.98
C PHE A 24 1.52 -4.31 8.10
N GLU A 25 2.83 -4.55 8.08
CA GLU A 25 3.74 -3.97 9.07
C GLU A 25 4.52 -2.81 8.47
N VAL A 26 4.45 -1.65 9.13
CA VAL A 26 5.24 -0.47 8.76
C VAL A 26 6.41 -0.32 9.72
N LEU A 27 7.61 -0.56 9.21
CA LEU A 27 8.87 -0.36 9.93
C LEU A 27 9.47 0.99 9.52
N ARG A 28 9.51 1.95 10.45
CA ARG A 28 10.21 3.21 10.23
C ARG A 28 11.64 3.08 10.77
N LEU A 29 12.60 3.29 9.89
CA LEU A 29 14.01 3.36 10.24
C LEU A 29 14.36 4.82 10.57
N GLU A 30 14.98 5.03 11.73
CA GLU A 30 15.43 6.35 12.18
C GLU A 30 16.92 6.55 11.86
N GLY A 31 17.31 7.78 11.54
CA GLY A 31 18.70 8.16 11.24
C GLY A 31 18.83 9.02 9.97
N ASN A 32 20.06 9.40 9.64
CA ASN A 32 20.37 10.07 8.38
C ASN A 32 20.54 9.03 7.26
N LEU A 33 19.42 8.48 6.80
CA LEU A 33 19.37 7.49 5.73
C LEU A 33 19.12 8.19 4.40
N GLU A 34 19.78 7.72 3.35
CA GLU A 34 19.50 8.17 1.99
C GLU A 34 18.08 7.74 1.58
N ASN A 35 17.29 8.67 1.02
CA ASN A 35 15.98 8.34 0.50
C ASN A 35 16.11 7.52 -0.79
N LYS A 36 15.66 6.26 -0.75
CA LYS A 36 15.62 5.33 -1.89
C LYS A 36 14.20 4.92 -2.29
N GLN A 37 13.18 5.67 -1.90
CA GLN A 37 11.76 5.35 -2.18
C GLN A 37 11.49 5.20 -3.69
N THR A 38 12.19 5.96 -4.53
CA THR A 38 12.10 5.87 -5.99
C THR A 38 12.56 4.52 -6.58
N TYR A 39 13.23 3.69 -5.77
CA TYR A 39 13.63 2.32 -6.12
C TYR A 39 12.67 1.25 -5.57
N SER A 40 11.64 1.65 -4.82
CA SER A 40 10.57 0.79 -4.31
C SER A 40 9.27 1.05 -5.08
N ARG A 41 9.34 0.88 -6.42
CA ARG A 41 8.21 1.02 -7.33
C ARG A 41 8.19 -0.08 -8.40
N PRO A 42 7.05 -0.34 -9.05
CA PRO A 42 6.99 -1.30 -10.17
C PRO A 42 8.09 -1.03 -11.21
N GLY A 43 8.73 -2.10 -11.68
CA GLY A 43 9.88 -2.01 -12.59
C GLY A 43 11.25 -1.94 -11.91
N CYS A 44 11.31 -1.82 -10.58
CA CYS A 44 12.55 -1.96 -9.80
C CYS A 44 12.65 -3.36 -9.15
N LEU A 45 13.88 -3.85 -8.97
CA LEU A 45 14.16 -5.14 -8.33
C LEU A 45 13.81 -5.11 -6.84
N GLY A 46 13.02 -6.07 -6.38
CA GLY A 46 12.64 -6.24 -4.98
C GLY A 46 11.13 -6.20 -4.74
N THR A 47 10.72 -6.01 -3.48
CA THR A 47 9.32 -5.74 -3.12
C THR A 47 9.05 -4.25 -3.35
N SER A 48 8.19 -3.97 -4.32
CA SER A 48 8.11 -2.63 -4.92
C SER A 48 6.68 -2.13 -5.10
N LEU A 49 5.68 -2.88 -4.63
CA LEU A 49 4.27 -2.62 -4.84
C LEU A 49 3.43 -3.17 -3.68
N TYR A 50 2.46 -2.37 -3.24
CA TYR A 50 1.38 -2.83 -2.37
C TYR A 50 0.06 -2.82 -3.13
N THR A 51 -0.69 -3.91 -3.03
CA THR A 51 -1.99 -4.04 -3.70
C THR A 51 -3.10 -4.20 -2.68
N LEU A 52 -4.12 -3.34 -2.76
CA LEU A 52 -5.31 -3.42 -1.92
C LEU A 52 -6.55 -3.66 -2.78
N LYS A 53 -7.31 -4.71 -2.47
CA LYS A 53 -8.63 -4.95 -3.05
C LYS A 53 -9.68 -4.11 -2.32
N VAL A 54 -10.47 -3.36 -3.08
CA VAL A 54 -11.54 -2.49 -2.57
C VAL A 54 -12.90 -2.88 -3.15
N THR A 55 -13.96 -2.44 -2.49
CA THR A 55 -15.35 -2.72 -2.90
C THR A 55 -15.96 -1.65 -3.81
N ASP A 56 -15.40 -0.43 -3.79
CA ASP A 56 -15.90 0.73 -4.53
C ASP A 56 -14.71 1.58 -5.01
N ILE A 57 -14.13 1.20 -6.14
CA ILE A 57 -12.92 1.80 -6.67
C ILE A 57 -13.11 3.27 -7.06
N ASP A 58 -14.30 3.66 -7.49
CA ASP A 58 -14.63 5.03 -7.87
C ASP A 58 -14.60 5.96 -6.63
N SER A 59 -15.18 5.51 -5.51
CA SER A 59 -15.10 6.23 -4.22
C SER A 59 -13.66 6.34 -3.71
N TYR A 60 -12.88 5.27 -3.80
CA TYR A 60 -11.48 5.28 -3.38
C TYR A 60 -10.61 6.17 -4.26
N HIS A 61 -10.82 6.15 -5.58
CA HIS A 61 -10.12 7.03 -6.50
C HIS A 61 -10.37 8.49 -6.15
N GLN A 62 -11.63 8.87 -5.95
CA GLN A 62 -11.98 10.23 -5.50
C GLN A 62 -11.33 10.59 -4.16
N LYS A 63 -11.30 9.68 -3.18
CA LYS A 63 -10.62 9.93 -1.89
C LYS A 63 -9.12 10.15 -2.07
N VAL A 64 -8.46 9.33 -2.87
CA VAL A 64 -7.01 9.42 -3.12
C VAL A 64 -6.69 10.68 -3.90
N SER A 65 -7.45 11.01 -4.95
CA SER A 65 -7.27 12.25 -5.72
C SER A 65 -7.45 13.53 -4.90
N ASN A 66 -8.23 13.48 -3.80
CA ASN A 66 -8.42 14.60 -2.88
C ASN A 66 -7.46 14.58 -1.67
N SER A 67 -6.46 13.70 -1.68
CA SER A 67 -5.45 13.57 -0.62
C SER A 67 -4.10 14.17 -1.04
N GLU A 68 -3.07 14.02 -0.19
CA GLU A 68 -1.68 14.40 -0.52
C GLU A 68 -0.96 13.36 -1.40
N ALA A 69 -1.66 12.32 -1.87
CA ALA A 69 -1.10 11.34 -2.80
C ALA A 69 -0.70 12.00 -4.13
N THR A 70 0.37 11.49 -4.73
CA THR A 70 0.91 11.96 -6.01
C THR A 70 0.84 10.87 -7.06
N GLU A 71 1.04 11.23 -8.33
CA GLU A 71 1.07 10.28 -9.46
C GLU A 71 -0.20 9.40 -9.55
N VAL A 72 -1.35 9.95 -9.15
CA VAL A 72 -2.63 9.24 -9.20
C VAL A 72 -3.04 9.00 -10.65
N THR A 73 -3.16 7.74 -11.05
CA THR A 73 -3.58 7.36 -12.40
C THR A 73 -5.08 7.39 -12.56
N GLU A 74 -5.57 7.36 -13.79
CA GLU A 74 -6.97 7.06 -14.09
C GLU A 74 -7.31 5.62 -13.67
N ILE A 75 -8.60 5.34 -13.49
CA ILE A 75 -9.10 3.97 -13.34
C ILE A 75 -9.13 3.32 -14.72
N ILE A 76 -8.41 2.20 -14.87
CA ILE A 76 -8.38 1.40 -16.10
C ILE A 76 -8.77 -0.05 -15.80
N VAL A 77 -9.17 -0.79 -16.84
CA VAL A 77 -9.32 -2.25 -16.76
C VAL A 77 -7.97 -2.89 -17.03
N ASN A 78 -7.46 -3.68 -16.08
CA ASN A 78 -6.17 -4.37 -16.19
C ASN A 78 -6.26 -5.64 -17.05
N GLU A 79 -5.12 -6.32 -17.25
CA GLU A 79 -5.00 -7.56 -18.02
C GLU A 79 -5.79 -8.76 -17.46
N PHE A 80 -6.29 -8.64 -16.23
CA PHE A 80 -7.12 -9.63 -15.54
C PHE A 80 -8.62 -9.26 -15.56
N ALA A 81 -9.01 -8.26 -16.34
CA ALA A 81 -10.37 -7.73 -16.43
C ALA A 81 -10.89 -7.10 -15.12
N GLU A 82 -9.99 -6.63 -14.25
CA GLU A 82 -10.32 -5.93 -13.01
C GLU A 82 -10.15 -4.41 -13.20
N LYS A 83 -11.00 -3.61 -12.56
CA LYS A 83 -10.75 -2.17 -12.49
C LYS A 83 -9.58 -1.92 -11.55
N SER A 84 -8.65 -1.06 -11.92
CA SER A 84 -7.51 -0.70 -11.08
C SER A 84 -7.02 0.73 -11.32
N PHE A 85 -6.39 1.33 -10.30
CA PHE A 85 -5.60 2.55 -10.43
C PHE A 85 -4.40 2.50 -9.49
N SER A 86 -3.37 3.29 -9.77
CA SER A 86 -2.15 3.36 -8.95
C SER A 86 -1.86 4.79 -8.51
N PHE A 87 -1.07 4.92 -7.45
CA PHE A 87 -0.61 6.20 -6.91
C PHE A 87 0.62 6.02 -6.01
N VAL A 88 1.27 7.14 -5.69
CA VAL A 88 2.29 7.22 -4.63
C VAL A 88 1.65 7.85 -3.40
N ALA A 89 1.67 7.15 -2.28
CA ALA A 89 1.13 7.63 -1.01
C ALA A 89 2.04 8.69 -0.37
N PRO A 90 1.55 9.48 0.63
CA PRO A 90 2.34 10.56 1.25
C PRO A 90 3.62 10.07 1.95
N ASP A 91 3.70 8.79 2.28
CA ASP A 91 4.89 8.13 2.83
C ASP A 91 5.91 7.69 1.75
N GLY A 92 5.62 7.94 0.47
CA GLY A 92 6.46 7.64 -0.68
C GLY A 92 6.31 6.22 -1.24
N TYR A 93 5.42 5.39 -0.68
CA TYR A 93 5.20 4.03 -1.18
C TYR A 93 4.24 3.99 -2.36
N PHE A 94 4.52 3.09 -3.30
CA PHE A 94 3.67 2.87 -4.46
C PHE A 94 2.54 1.89 -4.13
N TRP A 95 1.30 2.28 -4.43
CA TRP A 95 0.10 1.50 -4.21
C TRP A 95 -0.67 1.27 -5.51
N THR A 96 -1.29 0.10 -5.62
CA THR A 96 -2.33 -0.20 -6.60
C THR A 96 -3.60 -0.63 -5.87
N LEU A 97 -4.72 0.01 -6.20
CA LEU A 97 -6.03 -0.41 -5.73
C LEU A 97 -6.75 -1.11 -6.87
N LEU A 98 -7.42 -2.21 -6.56
CA LEU A 98 -8.18 -2.98 -7.55
C LEU A 98 -9.58 -3.35 -7.06
N GLN A 99 -10.49 -3.57 -8.02
CA GLN A 99 -11.83 -4.11 -7.81
C GLN A 99 -12.13 -5.13 -8.91
N SER A 100 -12.40 -6.37 -8.49
CA SER A 100 -12.82 -7.50 -9.32
C SER A 100 -14.33 -7.71 -9.28
#